data_AF-A0A1J5T117-F1
#
_entry.id   AF-A0A1J5T117-F1
#
_cell.length_a   1.000
_cell.length_b   1.000
_cell.length_c   1.000
_cell.angle_alpha   90.00
_cell.angle_beta   90.00
_cell.angle_gamma   90.00
#
_symmetry.space_group_name_H-M   'P 1'
#
loop_
_entity.id
_entity.type
_entity.pdbx_description
1 polymer ?
#
loop_
_entity_poly.entity_id
_entity_poly.type
_entity_poly.pdbx_seq_one_letter_code
_entity_poly.pdbx_strand_id
1 'polypeptide(L)' 'MFKLPMVIIYMIIAFNITAFTAILLLNVLIINSLIAKVIASALTIGAWALAYINRDKVVTIF' A
#
# COMPACT_ATOMS: atom_id res chain seq x y z
N MET A 1 3.59 -22.50 16.60
CA MET A 1 2.91 -21.75 15.52
C MET A 1 3.05 -20.27 15.76
N PHE A 2 3.80 -19.58 14.89
CA PHE A 2 4.03 -18.15 15.01
C PHE A 2 2.80 -17.39 14.51
N LYS A 3 2.36 -16.34 15.21
CA LYS A 3 1.22 -15.50 14.77
C LYS A 3 1.76 -14.16 14.31
N LEU A 4 1.61 -13.87 13.02
CA LEU A 4 1.97 -12.59 12.44
C LEU A 4 0.71 -11.72 12.32
N PRO A 5 0.70 -10.50 12.89
CA PRO A 5 -0.37 -9.54 12.65
C PRO A 5 -0.49 -9.23 11.16
N MET A 6 -1.67 -9.43 10.57
CA MET A 6 -1.93 -9.10 9.16
C MET A 6 -1.64 -7.64 8.84
N VAL A 7 -1.83 -6.77 9.83
CA VAL A 7 -1.55 -5.34 9.71
C VAL A 7 -0.13 -5.09 9.21
N ILE A 8 0.85 -5.88 9.65
CA ILE A 8 2.26 -5.72 9.24
C ILE A 8 2.40 -6.03 7.75
N ILE A 9 1.80 -7.13 7.28
CA ILE A 9 1.83 -7.52 5.86
C ILE A 9 1.17 -6.42 5.00
N TYR A 10 -0.03 -5.97 5.37
CA TYR A 10 -0.74 -4.96 4.61
C TYR A 10 -0.05 -3.58 4.66
N MET A 11 0.56 -3.22 5.79
CA MET A 11 1.33 -1.98 5.88
C MET A 11 2.56 -2.01 4.96
N ILE A 12 3.29 -3.12 4.85
CA ILE A 12 4.42 -3.23 3.91
C ILE A 12 3.94 -2.97 2.47
N ILE A 13 2.82 -3.58 2.07
CA ILE A 13 2.23 -3.37 0.74
C ILE A 13 1.82 -1.90 0.56
N ALA A 14 1.09 -1.33 1.52
CA ALA A 14 0.63 0.05 1.47
C ALA A 14 1.79 1.06 1.41
N PHE A 15 2.87 0.83 2.16
CA PHE A 15 4.08 1.66 2.13
C PHE A 15 4.75 1.64 0.75
N ASN A 16 4.90 0.48 0.13
CA ASN A 16 5.50 0.38 -1.21
C ASN A 16 4.67 1.11 -2.27
N ILE A 17 3.34 0.96 -2.23
CA ILE A 17 2.43 1.68 -3.13
C ILE A 17 2.49 3.20 -2.87
N THR A 18 2.59 3.61 -1.61
CA THR A 18 2.72 5.03 -1.24
C THR A 18 4.01 5.63 -1.77
N ALA A 19 5.14 4.92 -1.61
CA ALA A 19 6.44 5.36 -2.12
C ALA A 19 6.42 5.50 -3.64
N PHE A 20 5.88 4.51 -4.36
CA PHE A 20 5.70 4.59 -5.82
C PHE A 20 4.86 5.80 -6.22
N THR A 21 3.71 5.99 -5.54
CA THR A 21 2.79 7.10 -5.83
C THR A 21 3.44 8.45 -5.56
N ALA A 22 4.23 8.59 -4.49
CA ALA A 22 4.96 9.81 -4.17
C ALA A 22 5.97 10.16 -5.28
N ILE A 23 6.76 9.17 -5.73
CA ILE A 23 7.75 9.36 -6.80
C ILE A 23 7.05 9.69 -8.14
N LEU A 24 5.88 9.11 -8.40
CA LEU A 24 5.04 9.43 -9.57
C LEU A 24 4.48 10.86 -9.51
N LEU A 25 4.03 11.32 -8.35
CA LEU A 25 3.51 12.68 -8.15
C LEU A 25 4.62 13.74 -8.28
N LEU A 26 5.83 13.42 -7.83
CA LEU A 26 7.02 14.27 -7.95
C LEU A 26 7.60 14.32 -9.38
N ASN A 27 7.00 13.62 -10.36
CA ASN A 27 7.48 13.55 -11.75
C ASN A 27 8.91 12.99 -11.88
N VAL A 28 9.32 12.13 -10.96
CA VAL A 28 10.65 11.50 -10.99
C VAL A 28 10.64 10.25 -11.90
N LEU A 29 9.45 9.73 -12.24
CA LEU A 29 9.28 8.63 -13.19
C LEU A 29 9.18 9.14 -14.64
N ILE A 30 9.58 8.28 -15.58
CA ILE A 30 9.38 8.50 -17.03
C ILE A 30 7.89 8.64 -17.37
N ILE A 31 7.01 8.02 -16.57
CA ILE A 31 5.56 8.09 -16.72
C ILE A 31 5.06 9.42 -16.13
N ASN A 32 4.59 10.34 -17.00
CA ASN A 32 3.98 11.61 -16.59
C ASN A 32 2.53 11.73 -17.10
N SER A 33 1.65 10.86 -16.60
CA SER A 33 0.22 10.87 -16.93
C SER A 33 -0.61 11.28 -15.72
N LEU A 34 -1.52 12.23 -15.91
CA LEU A 34 -2.47 12.64 -14.86
C LEU A 34 -3.34 11.46 -14.42
N ILE A 35 -3.80 10.64 -15.38
CA ILE A 35 -4.63 9.46 -15.11
C ILE A 35 -3.85 8.47 -14.23
N ALA A 36 -2.58 8.24 -14.54
CA ALA A 36 -1.73 7.35 -13.74
C ALA A 36 -1.59 7.84 -12.29
N LYS A 37 -1.42 9.16 -12.09
CA LYS A 37 -1.35 9.77 -10.75
C LYS A 37 -2.63 9.58 -9.95
N VAL A 38 -3.79 9.76 -10.59
CA VAL A 38 -5.10 9.55 -9.96
C VAL A 38 -5.28 8.09 -9.56
N ILE A 39 -4.98 7.14 -10.46
CA ILE A 39 -5.08 5.70 -10.18
C ILE A 39 -4.15 5.31 -9.03
N ALA A 40 -2.89 5.74 -9.07
CA ALA A 40 -1.91 5.43 -8.03
C ALA A 40 -2.33 5.98 -6.65
N SER A 41 -2.91 7.18 -6.64
CA SER A 41 -3.46 7.78 -5.41
C SER A 41 -4.65 7.00 -4.87
N ALA A 42 -5.58 6.57 -5.73
CA ALA A 42 -6.71 5.72 -5.33
C ALA A 42 -6.25 4.36 -4.78
N LEU A 43 -5.26 3.73 -5.42
CA LEU A 43 -4.65 2.47 -4.95
C LEU A 43 -3.95 2.65 -3.60
N THR A 44 -3.28 3.78 -3.39
CA THR A 44 -2.65 4.10 -2.11
C THR A 44 -3.68 4.15 -0.98
N ILE A 45 -4.77 4.90 -1.18
CA ILE A 45 -5.88 4.99 -0.21
C ILE A 45 -6.48 3.61 0.05
N GLY A 46 -6.74 2.83 -1.01
CA GLY A 46 -7.29 1.47 -0.90
C GLY A 46 -6.39 0.53 -0.10
N ALA A 47 -5.07 0.57 -0.33
CA ALA A 47 -4.12 -0.27 0.39
C ALA A 47 -4.09 0.04 1.90
N TRP A 48 -4.09 1.33 2.27
CA TRP A 48 -4.17 1.74 3.68
C TRP A 48 -5.51 1.38 4.33
N ALA A 49 -6.61 1.50 3.60
CA ALA A 49 -7.92 1.06 4.08
C ALA A 49 -7.95 -0.44 4.38
N LEU A 50 -7.38 -1.27 3.49
CA LEU A 50 -7.22 -2.71 3.72
C LEU A 50 -6.33 -3.02 4.93
N ALA A 51 -5.25 -2.29 5.13
CA ALA A 51 -4.41 -2.42 6.32
C ALA A 51 -5.19 -2.12 7.60
N TYR A 52 -6.00 -1.05 7.59
CA TYR A 52 -6.80 -0.63 8.74
C TYR A 52 -7.93 -1.61 9.08
N ILE A 53 -8.64 -2.13 8.07
CA ILE A 53 -9.73 -3.11 8.24
C ILE A 53 -9.20 -4.44 8.79
N ASN A 54 -8.01 -4.86 8.38
CA ASN A 54 -7.42 -6.12 8.80
C ASN A 54 -6.48 -5.97 10.00
N ARG A 55 -6.50 -4.84 10.70
CA ARG A 55 -5.50 -4.53 11.73
C ARG A 55 -5.49 -5.51 12.91
N ASP A 56 -6.67 -6.02 13.26
CA ASP A 56 -6.86 -6.92 14.40
C ASP A 56 -6.75 -8.40 14.01
N LYS A 57 -6.51 -8.69 12.73
CA LYS A 57 -6.38 -10.07 12.23
C LYS A 57 -4.93 -10.55 12.35
N VAL A 58 -4.79 -11.84 12.60
CA VAL A 58 -3.50 -12.53 12.67
C VAL A 58 -3.50 -13.70 11.69
N VAL A 59 -2.36 -13.93 11.04
CA VAL A 59 -2.11 -15.13 10.22
C VAL A 59 -1.16 -16.03 10.97
N THR A 60 -1.48 -17.31 11.00
CA THR A 60 -0.62 -18.33 11.58
C THR A 60 0.41 -18.76 10.54
N ILE A 61 1.68 -18.70 10.91
CA ILE A 61 2.81 -19.15 10.11
C ILE A 61 3.47 -20.30 10.87
N PHE A 62 3.66 -21.43 10.18
CA PHE A 62 4.15 -22.71 10.69
C PHE A 62 3.20 -23.43 11.65
#